data_AF-A0A0A2TGF3-F1
#
_entry.id   AF-A0A0A2TGF3-F1
#
_cell.length_a   1.000
_cell.length_b   1.000
_cell.length_c   1.000
_cell.angle_alpha   90.00
_cell.angle_beta   90.00
_cell.angle_gamma   90.00
#
_symmetry.space_group_name_H-M   'P 1'
#
loop_
_entity.id
_entity.type
_entity.pdbx_description
1 polymer ?
#
loop_
_entity_poly.entity_id
_entity_poly.type
_entity_poly.pdbx_seq_one_letter_code
_entity_poly.pdbx_strand_id
1 'polypeptide(L)' 'MNRELLHERVYALKYVLEGGQVDLGSVQREIEQDLDQVKTAKDGMIDPETVSPKIIEIVKATLDQEQH' A
#
# COMPACT_ATOMS: atom_id res chain seq x y z
N MET A 1 -1.65 0.80 -13.39
CA MET A 1 -2.53 1.18 -12.26
C MET A 1 -2.70 2.69 -12.27
N ASN A 2 -3.93 3.19 -12.14
CA ASN A 2 -4.17 4.64 -12.01
C ASN A 2 -3.90 5.11 -10.57
N ARG A 3 -3.73 6.42 -10.39
CA ARG A 3 -3.34 7.02 -9.10
C ARG A 3 -4.44 6.90 -8.03
N GLU A 4 -5.71 6.90 -8.44
CA GLU A 4 -6.85 6.69 -7.55
C GLU A 4 -6.82 5.29 -6.93
N LEU A 5 -6.68 4.24 -7.76
CA LEU A 5 -6.59 2.87 -7.24
C LEU A 5 -5.36 2.67 -6.36
N LEU A 6 -4.22 3.27 -6.73
CA LEU A 6 -3.03 3.23 -5.88
C LEU A 6 -3.31 3.87 -4.52
N HIS A 7 -3.97 5.03 -4.50
CA HIS A 7 -4.33 5.72 -3.27
C HIS A 7 -5.21 4.85 -2.37
N GLU A 8 -6.32 4.32 -2.91
CA GLU A 8 -7.25 3.47 -2.17
C GLU A 8 -6.57 2.23 -1.61
N ARG A 9 -5.77 1.53 -2.43
CA ARG A 9 -5.15 0.27 -2.04
C ARG A 9 -4.04 0.44 -1.02
N VAL A 10 -3.25 1.51 -1.12
CA VAL A 10 -2.22 1.81 -0.10
C VAL A 10 -2.87 2.22 1.22
N TYR A 11 -3.95 3.00 1.20
CA TYR A 11 -4.70 3.32 2.42
C TYR A 11 -5.35 2.10 3.06
N ALA A 12 -5.95 1.21 2.25
CA ALA A 12 -6.48 -0.06 2.74
C ALA A 12 -5.39 -0.91 3.39
N LEU A 13 -4.22 -1.01 2.75
CA LEU A 13 -3.09 -1.77 3.29
C LEU A 13 -2.61 -1.19 4.63
N LYS A 14 -2.48 0.14 4.75
CA LYS A 14 -2.16 0.81 6.03
C LYS A 14 -3.17 0.45 7.11
N TYR A 15 -4.46 0.61 6.82
CA TYR A 15 -5.53 0.35 7.78
C TYR A 15 -5.54 -1.09 8.29
N VAL A 16 -5.36 -2.05 7.40
CA VAL A 16 -5.37 -3.49 7.72
C VAL A 16 -4.15 -3.87 8.58
N LEU A 17 -2.98 -3.29 8.31
CA LEU A 17 -1.76 -3.50 9.09
C LEU A 17 -1.84 -2.85 10.47
N GLU A 18 -2.29 -1.58 10.55
CA GLU A 18 -2.50 -0.88 11.83
C GLU A 18 -3.56 -1.57 12.70
N GLY A 19 -4.57 -2.17 12.07
CA GLY A 19 -5.61 -2.94 12.75
C GLY A 19 -5.16 -4.34 13.19
N GLY A 20 -3.95 -4.77 12.85
CA GLY A 20 -3.45 -6.13 13.14
C GLY A 20 -4.28 -7.24 12.48
N GLN A 21 -5.01 -6.92 11.41
CA GLN A 21 -5.92 -7.84 10.74
C GLN A 21 -5.18 -8.82 9.81
N VAL A 22 -3.94 -8.49 9.44
CA VAL A 22 -3.08 -9.32 8.60
C VAL A 22 -1.71 -9.45 9.25
N ASP A 23 -1.25 -10.69 9.36
CA ASP A 23 0.12 -11.05 9.72
C ASP A 23 0.91 -11.30 8.43
N LEU A 24 1.86 -10.41 8.12
CA LEU A 24 2.75 -10.57 6.97
C LEU A 24 4.07 -11.27 7.35
N GLY A 25 4.14 -11.85 8.55
CA GLY A 25 5.30 -12.56 9.06
C GLY A 25 6.55 -11.67 9.12
N SER A 26 7.69 -12.22 8.71
CA SER A 26 8.98 -11.55 8.82
C SER A 26 9.12 -10.27 8.00
N VAL A 27 8.27 -10.07 6.97
CA VAL A 27 8.35 -8.89 6.08
C VAL A 27 7.45 -7.74 6.53
N GLN A 28 6.61 -7.94 7.55
CA GLN A 28 5.66 -6.93 8.03
C GLN A 28 6.34 -5.61 8.37
N ARG A 29 7.42 -5.66 9.17
CA ARG A 29 8.14 -4.46 9.63
C ARG A 29 8.73 -3.64 8.47
N GLU A 30 9.22 -4.30 7.42
CA GLU A 30 9.73 -3.61 6.24
C GLU A 30 8.59 -2.92 5.48
N ILE A 31 7.43 -3.58 5.39
CA ILE A 31 6.24 -3.04 4.72
C ILE A 31 5.68 -1.84 5.48
N GLU A 32 5.62 -1.92 6.81
CA GLU A 32 5.24 -0.79 7.67
C GLU A 32 6.19 0.40 7.46
N GLN A 33 7.50 0.17 7.45
CA GLN A 33 8.49 1.23 7.19
C GLN A 33 8.34 1.87 5.81
N ASP A 34 8.09 1.07 4.78
CA ASP A 34 7.84 1.57 3.42
C ASP A 34 6.56 2.40 3.37
N LEU A 35 5.50 1.96 4.06
CA LEU A 35 4.22 2.66 4.12
C LEU A 35 4.31 3.98 4.88
N ASP A 36 5.11 4.05 5.95
CA ASP A 36 5.34 5.29 6.71
C ASP A 36 6.04 6.37 5.87
N GLN A 37 6.82 5.98 4.86
CA GLN A 37 7.49 6.92 3.95
C GLN A 37 6.57 7.47 2.86
N VAL A 38 5.39 6.86 2.65
CA VAL A 38 4.44 7.30 1.62
C VAL A 38 3.87 8.67 1.99
N LYS A 39 4.04 9.63 1.09
CA LYS A 39 3.54 10.99 1.24
C LYS A 39 2.23 11.20 0.50
N THR A 40 1.51 12.21 0.95
CA THR A 40 0.32 12.72 0.26
C THR A 40 0.71 14.00 -0.48
N ALA A 41 0.29 14.12 -1.74
CA ALA A 41 0.49 15.32 -2.52
C ALA A 41 -0.52 16.42 -2.11
N LYS A 42 -0.41 17.59 -2.73
CA LYS A 42 -1.23 18.77 -2.38
C LYS A 42 -2.74 18.58 -2.58
N ASP A 43 -3.12 17.64 -3.43
CA ASP A 43 -4.52 17.30 -3.73
C ASP A 43 -5.11 16.26 -2.77
N GLY A 44 -4.38 15.86 -1.72
CA GLY A 44 -4.84 14.87 -0.75
C GLY A 44 -4.70 13.42 -1.23
N MET A 45 -4.23 13.21 -2.45
CA MET A 45 -3.98 11.88 -3.01
C MET A 45 -2.54 11.45 -2.74
N ILE A 46 -2.29 10.13 -2.67
CA ILE A 46 -0.94 9.61 -2.48
C ILE A 46 -0.04 10.10 -3.62
N ASP A 47 1.18 10.50 -3.25
CA ASP A 47 2.24 10.83 -4.19
C ASP A 47 2.87 9.51 -4.69
N PRO A 48 2.63 9.10 -5.95
CA PRO A 48 3.11 7.82 -6.47
C PRO A 48 4.62 7.71 -6.45
N GLU A 49 5.35 8.82 -6.51
CA GLU A 49 6.82 8.84 -6.52
C GLU A 49 7.42 8.46 -5.15
N THR A 50 6.59 8.47 -4.11
CA THR A 50 7.00 8.13 -2.73
C THR A 50 6.61 6.72 -2.31
N VAL A 51 5.88 5.99 -3.17
CA VAL A 51 5.49 4.61 -2.89
C VAL A 51 6.61 3.67 -3.33
N SER A 52 7.08 2.82 -2.41
CA SER A 52 8.13 1.86 -2.76
C SER A 52 7.66 0.86 -3.83
N PRO A 53 8.56 0.37 -4.70
CA PRO A 53 8.22 -0.65 -5.69
C PRO A 53 7.60 -1.91 -5.06
N LYS A 54 8.03 -2.28 -3.85
CA LYS A 54 7.51 -3.42 -3.10
C LYS A 54 6.03 -3.25 -2.75
N ILE A 55 5.64 -2.07 -2.28
CA ILE A 55 4.21 -1.77 -2.02
C ILE A 55 3.40 -1.81 -3.30
N ILE A 56 3.94 -1.30 -4.42
CA ILE A 56 3.27 -1.38 -5.72
C ILE A 56 3.05 -2.84 -6.15
N GLU A 57 4.04 -3.71 -5.94
CA GLU A 57 3.92 -5.15 -6.23
C GLU A 57 2.88 -5.84 -5.35
N ILE A 58 2.85 -5.56 -4.04
CA ILE A 58 1.84 -6.08 -3.12
C ILE A 58 0.44 -5.67 -3.57
N VAL A 59 0.24 -4.37 -3.86
CA VAL A 59 -1.05 -3.87 -4.33
C VAL A 59 -1.48 -4.57 -5.63
N LYS A 60 -0.58 -4.73 -6.59
CA LYS A 60 -0.89 -5.46 -7.84
C LYS A 60 -1.28 -6.91 -7.56
N ALA A 61 -0.53 -7.61 -6.71
CA ALA A 61 -0.84 -8.99 -6.35
C ALA A 61 -2.22 -9.12 -5.70
N THR A 62 -2.64 -8.16 -4.86
CA THR A 62 -4.00 -8.17 -4.28
C THR A 62 -5.10 -7.92 -5.30
N LEU A 63 -4.84 -7.11 -6.32
CA LEU A 63 -5.81 -6.84 -7.40
C LEU A 63 -5.98 -8.06 -8.31
N ASP A 64 -4.88 -8.74 -8.63
CA ASP A 64 -4.91 -9.94 -9.46
C ASP A 64 -5.69 -11.08 -8.76
N GLN A 65 -5.65 -11.15 -7.43
CA GLN A 65 -6.44 -12.10 -6.65
C GLN A 65 -7.94 -11.83 -6.63
N GLU A 66 -8.40 -10.58 -6.85
CA GLU A 66 -9.84 -10.27 -6.93
C GLU A 66 -10.45 -10.66 -8.28
N GLN A 67 -9.63 -10.95 -9.29
CA GLN A 67 -10.08 -11.33 -10.64
C GLN A 67 -10.23 -12.85 -10.83
N HIS A 68 -9.91 -13.64 -9.80
CA HIS A 68 -9.97 -15.10 -9.78
C HIS A 68 -10.96 -15.62 -8.73
#